data_AF-A0A652YW03-F1
#
_entry.id   AF-A0A652YW03-F1
#
_cell.length_a   1.000
_cell.length_b   1.000
_cell.length_c   1.000
_cell.angle_alpha   90.00
_cell.angle_beta   90.00
_cell.angle_gamma   90.00
#
_symmetry.space_group_name_H-M   'P 1'
#
loop_
_entity.id
_entity.type
_entity.pdbx_description
1 polymer ?
#
loop_
_entity_poly.entity_id
_entity_poly.type
_entity_poly.pdbx_seq_one_letter_code
_entity_poly.pdbx_strand_id
1 'polypeptide(L)'
;MAKRFVFAGVLSFALLTVGCSGESTPTAAEDPVGTLKSAAEEWATSFYSGDASAAYALFIRECQEKFSEEEFKAFSDVAQATPRTVTDVTAEADSGKGTVGISFAEETDFDTNMPWVLVDGDWKTSDCAMRE
;
A
#
# COMPACT_ATOMS: atom_id res chain seq x y z
N MET A 1 40.73 -1.69 -53.68
CA MET A 1 41.08 -0.29 -53.34
C MET A 1 41.25 -0.19 -51.85
N ALA A 2 42.44 0.23 -51.41
CA ALA A 2 42.83 0.30 -50.02
C ALA A 2 42.51 1.68 -49.44
N LYS A 3 42.11 1.73 -48.16
CA LYS A 3 42.57 2.79 -47.26
C LYS A 3 42.60 2.29 -45.83
N ARG A 4 43.84 2.05 -45.39
CA ARG A 4 44.27 1.83 -44.02
C ARG A 4 44.17 3.16 -43.27
N PHE A 5 43.65 3.14 -42.06
CA PHE A 5 44.06 4.09 -41.03
C PHE A 5 44.32 3.31 -39.74
N VAL A 6 45.61 3.27 -39.40
CA VAL A 6 46.14 2.81 -38.12
C VAL A 6 46.23 4.06 -37.26
N PHE A 7 45.61 4.05 -36.08
CA PHE A 7 46.04 4.91 -34.98
C PHE A 7 46.25 4.01 -33.76
N ALA A 8 47.53 3.79 -33.48
CA ALA A 8 48.02 3.27 -32.22
C ALA A 8 47.91 4.37 -31.17
N GLY A 9 47.33 4.05 -30.02
CA GLY A 9 47.14 5.00 -28.91
C GLY A 9 46.88 4.26 -27.61
N VAL A 10 47.97 3.68 -27.07
CA VAL A 10 48.31 3.45 -25.66
C VAL A 10 47.21 3.00 -24.68
N LEU A 11 47.49 1.81 -24.10
CA LEU A 11 46.90 1.19 -22.92
C LEU A 11 46.51 2.17 -21.79
N SER A 12 45.35 1.94 -21.21
CA SER A 12 45.19 1.92 -19.74
C SER A 12 44.11 0.91 -19.37
N PHE A 13 44.56 -0.18 -18.77
CA PHE A 13 43.73 -1.12 -18.02
C PHE A 13 43.15 -0.38 -16.81
N ALA A 14 41.82 -0.34 -16.69
CA ALA A 14 41.15 -0.20 -15.41
C ALA A 14 40.15 -1.36 -15.28
N LEU A 15 40.58 -2.39 -14.55
CA LEU A 15 39.71 -3.39 -13.96
C LEU A 15 38.74 -2.67 -13.00
N LEU A 16 37.45 -2.73 -13.28
CA LEU A 16 36.42 -2.55 -12.26
C LEU A 16 35.75 -3.90 -12.00
N THR A 17 36.20 -4.48 -10.90
CA THR A 17 35.71 -5.65 -10.20
C THR A 17 34.29 -5.44 -9.69
N VAL A 18 33.49 -6.52 -9.72
CA VAL A 18 32.47 -6.90 -8.70
C VAL A 18 31.33 -5.88 -8.55
N GLY A 19 30.14 -6.16 -9.06
CA GLY A 19 29.27 -7.13 -8.41
C GLY A 19 28.50 -6.45 -7.28
N CYS A 20 27.27 -6.05 -7.57
CA CYS A 20 26.12 -6.18 -6.67
C CYS A 20 24.91 -5.80 -7.51
N SER A 21 24.18 -6.83 -7.96
CA SER A 21 22.75 -6.69 -8.15
C SER A 21 22.23 -5.94 -6.92
N GLY A 22 21.77 -4.71 -7.12
CA GLY A 22 20.92 -4.04 -6.16
C GLY A 22 19.61 -4.82 -6.15
N GLU A 23 19.62 -5.97 -5.48
CA GLU A 23 18.41 -6.50 -4.89
C GLU A 23 17.97 -5.42 -3.92
N SER A 24 17.00 -4.62 -4.36
CA SER A 24 16.25 -3.71 -3.51
C SER A 24 15.57 -4.57 -2.46
N THR A 25 16.31 -4.94 -1.42
CA THR A 25 15.74 -5.47 -0.20
C THR A 25 14.77 -4.40 0.26
N PRO A 26 13.46 -4.69 0.35
CA PRO A 26 12.50 -3.73 0.87
C PRO A 26 13.04 -3.31 2.23
N THR A 27 13.48 -2.05 2.34
CA THR A 27 13.81 -1.49 3.63
C THR A 27 12.49 -1.48 4.37
N ALA A 28 12.36 -2.37 5.36
CA ALA A 28 11.23 -2.36 6.27
C ALA A 28 11.04 -0.90 6.71
N ALA A 29 9.82 -0.37 6.54
CA ALA A 29 9.52 1.00 6.91
C ALA A 29 10.05 1.27 8.31
N GLU A 30 10.79 2.37 8.50
CA GLU A 30 11.42 2.71 9.79
C GLU A 30 10.38 2.83 10.92
N ASP A 31 9.09 2.95 10.56
CA ASP A 31 7.93 2.81 11.43
C ASP A 31 6.80 2.03 10.72
N PRO A 32 6.75 0.69 10.85
CA PRO A 32 5.72 -0.12 10.20
C PRO A 32 4.33 0.11 10.82
N VAL A 33 4.26 0.47 12.10
CA VAL A 33 2.99 0.73 12.80
C VAL A 33 2.42 2.07 12.37
N GLY A 34 3.22 3.14 12.37
CA GLY A 34 2.78 4.46 11.94
C GLY A 34 2.34 4.49 10.48
N THR A 35 3.10 3.84 9.59
CA THR A 35 2.71 3.75 8.16
C THR A 35 1.42 2.95 7.96
N LEU A 36 1.19 1.89 8.75
CA LEU A 36 -0.05 1.14 8.72
C LEU A 36 -1.25 1.97 9.22
N LYS A 37 -1.07 2.73 10.31
CA LYS A 37 -2.12 3.63 10.82
C LYS A 37 -2.55 4.63 9.76
N SER A 38 -1.58 5.29 9.11
CA SER A 38 -1.87 6.27 8.06
C SER A 38 -2.63 5.65 6.88
N ALA A 39 -2.23 4.45 6.42
CA ALA A 39 -2.91 3.77 5.33
C ALA A 39 -4.36 3.38 5.69
N ALA A 40 -4.60 2.97 6.94
CA ALA A 40 -5.94 2.64 7.38
C ALA A 40 -6.83 3.87 7.59
N GLU A 41 -6.28 4.97 8.11
CA GLU A 41 -6.98 6.26 8.19
C GLU A 41 -7.37 6.76 6.80
N GLU A 42 -6.47 6.64 5.82
CA GLU A 42 -6.72 6.98 4.42
C GLU A 42 -7.83 6.11 3.83
N TRP A 43 -7.80 4.79 4.05
CA TRP A 43 -8.84 3.88 3.59
C TRP A 43 -10.21 4.26 4.13
N ALA A 44 -10.33 4.44 5.45
CA ALA A 44 -11.61 4.75 6.08
C ALA A 44 -12.12 6.13 5.64
N THR A 45 -11.25 7.15 5.64
CA THR A 45 -11.62 8.50 5.19
C THR A 45 -12.09 8.49 3.74
N SER A 46 -11.38 7.79 2.86
CA SER A 46 -11.73 7.70 1.44
C SER A 46 -13.06 6.97 1.23
N PHE A 47 -13.27 5.85 1.94
CA PHE A 47 -14.50 5.07 1.85
C PHE A 47 -15.73 5.86 2.32
N TYR A 48 -15.66 6.53 3.47
CA TYR A 48 -16.80 7.27 4.04
C TYR A 48 -16.99 8.67 3.45
N SER A 49 -16.00 9.24 2.74
CA SER A 49 -16.13 10.53 2.05
C SER A 49 -16.55 10.41 0.58
N GLY A 50 -16.61 9.20 0.02
CA GLY A 50 -17.01 8.92 -1.36
C GLY A 50 -15.88 8.86 -2.38
N ASP A 51 -14.61 8.88 -1.94
CA ASP A 51 -13.46 8.56 -2.79
C ASP A 51 -13.22 7.04 -2.80
N ALA A 52 -14.21 6.33 -3.36
CA ALA A 52 -14.21 4.87 -3.40
C ALA A 52 -12.99 4.31 -4.16
N SER A 53 -12.52 5.01 -5.19
CA SER A 53 -11.35 4.59 -5.97
C SER A 53 -10.07 4.59 -5.13
N ALA A 54 -9.85 5.62 -4.31
CA ALA A 54 -8.70 5.67 -3.40
C ALA A 54 -8.78 4.54 -2.34
N ALA A 55 -9.94 4.34 -1.72
CA ALA A 55 -10.12 3.24 -0.77
C ALA A 55 -9.96 1.86 -1.45
N TYR A 56 -10.47 1.67 -2.66
CA TYR A 56 -10.37 0.42 -3.41
C TYR A 56 -8.92 0.08 -3.80
N ALA A 57 -8.11 1.09 -4.12
CA ALA A 57 -6.70 0.93 -4.42
C ALA A 57 -5.87 0.40 -3.24
N LEU A 58 -6.39 0.52 -2.01
CA LEU A 58 -5.77 -0.02 -0.80
C LEU A 58 -6.14 -1.48 -0.52
N PHE A 59 -6.99 -2.11 -1.34
CA PHE A 59 -7.16 -3.57 -1.26
C PHE A 59 -5.98 -4.34 -1.85
N ILE A 60 -5.75 -5.54 -1.31
CA ILE A 60 -4.98 -6.55 -2.03
C ILE A 60 -5.73 -6.98 -3.30
N ARG A 61 -4.98 -7.50 -4.28
CA ARG A 61 -5.52 -7.95 -5.56
C ARG A 61 -6.62 -9.00 -5.37
N GLU A 62 -6.48 -9.90 -4.42
CA GLU A 62 -7.46 -10.95 -4.14
C GLU A 62 -8.83 -10.38 -3.73
N CYS A 63 -8.87 -9.25 -3.01
CA CYS A 63 -10.12 -8.57 -2.70
C CYS A 63 -10.68 -7.86 -3.94
N GLN A 64 -9.82 -7.24 -4.74
CA GLN A 64 -10.20 -6.59 -6.00
C GLN A 64 -10.77 -7.59 -7.04
N GLU A 65 -10.32 -8.84 -7.00
CA GLU A 65 -10.87 -9.93 -7.83
C GLU A 65 -12.23 -10.44 -7.32
N LYS A 66 -12.55 -10.22 -6.04
CA LYS A 66 -13.78 -10.70 -5.40
C LYS A 66 -14.98 -9.77 -5.65
N PHE A 67 -14.75 -8.47 -5.72
CA PHE A 67 -15.75 -7.47 -6.07
C PHE A 67 -15.10 -6.34 -6.87
N SER A 68 -15.80 -5.90 -7.90
CA SER A 68 -15.34 -4.84 -8.80
C SER A 68 -15.27 -3.49 -8.09
N GLU A 69 -14.49 -2.57 -8.65
CA GLU A 69 -14.44 -1.18 -8.19
C GLU A 69 -15.83 -0.51 -8.23
N GLU A 70 -16.65 -0.83 -9.24
CA GLU A 70 -18.02 -0.32 -9.37
C GLU A 70 -18.93 -0.79 -8.22
N GLU A 71 -18.86 -2.09 -7.88
CA GLU A 71 -19.58 -2.63 -6.72
C GLU A 71 -19.10 -1.96 -5.43
N PHE A 72 -17.78 -1.85 -5.22
CA PHE A 72 -17.21 -1.17 -4.06
C PHE A 72 -17.68 0.29 -3.96
N LYS A 73 -17.71 0.99 -5.08
CA LYS A 73 -18.22 2.36 -5.16
C LYS A 73 -19.69 2.45 -4.72
N ALA A 74 -20.54 1.50 -5.12
CA ALA A 74 -21.93 1.49 -4.67
C ALA A 74 -22.05 1.40 -3.14
N PHE A 75 -21.18 0.62 -2.48
CA PHE A 75 -21.14 0.57 -1.01
C PHE A 75 -20.63 1.86 -0.39
N SER A 76 -19.56 2.45 -0.94
CA SER A 76 -19.05 3.74 -0.49
C SER A 76 -20.08 4.86 -0.65
N ASP A 77 -20.87 4.87 -1.73
CA ASP A 77 -21.94 5.84 -1.95
C ASP A 77 -23.07 5.72 -0.91
N VAL A 78 -23.41 4.48 -0.50
CA VAL A 78 -24.36 4.26 0.62
C VAL A 78 -23.74 4.74 1.94
N ALA A 79 -22.48 4.42 2.20
CA ALA A 79 -21.77 4.82 3.41
C ALA A 79 -21.63 6.35 3.54
N GLN A 80 -21.47 7.07 2.42
CA GLN A 80 -21.42 8.53 2.38
C GLN A 80 -22.74 9.18 2.84
N ALA A 81 -23.88 8.50 2.71
CA ALA A 81 -25.16 9.02 3.19
C ALA A 81 -25.22 9.11 4.73
N THR A 82 -24.39 8.33 5.42
CA THR A 82 -24.19 8.34 6.87
C THR A 82 -22.69 8.37 7.19
N PRO A 83 -22.02 9.50 6.91
CA PRO A 83 -20.57 9.56 6.94
C PRO A 83 -20.04 9.34 8.36
N ARG A 84 -19.04 8.47 8.50
CA ARG A 84 -18.37 8.20 9.76
C ARG A 84 -17.07 9.00 9.83
N THR A 85 -16.90 9.76 10.91
CA THR A 85 -15.66 10.53 11.15
C THR A 85 -14.71 9.69 11.97
N VAL A 86 -13.54 9.38 11.45
CA VAL A 86 -12.47 8.67 12.16
C VAL A 86 -11.99 9.53 13.34
N THR A 87 -11.87 8.93 14.53
CA THR A 87 -11.40 9.60 15.76
C THR A 87 -10.09 9.01 16.27
N ASP A 88 -9.88 7.71 16.08
CA ASP A 88 -8.65 7.04 16.46
C ASP A 88 -8.39 5.82 15.57
N VAL A 89 -7.10 5.55 15.33
CA VAL A 89 -6.64 4.34 14.65
C VAL A 89 -5.60 3.64 15.52
N THR A 90 -5.91 2.40 15.86
CA THR A 90 -4.99 1.48 16.54
C THR A 90 -4.41 0.51 15.52
N ALA A 91 -3.15 0.15 15.69
CA ALA A 91 -2.48 -0.77 14.78
C ALA A 91 -1.43 -1.59 15.50
N GLU A 92 -1.32 -2.85 15.09
CA GLU A 92 -0.21 -3.75 15.40
C GLU A 92 0.41 -4.18 14.07
N ALA A 93 1.74 -4.18 13.97
CA ALA A 93 2.45 -4.61 12.76
C ALA A 93 3.65 -5.47 13.12
N ASP A 94 3.78 -6.61 12.44
CA ASP A 94 4.93 -7.50 12.53
C ASP A 94 5.21 -8.14 11.18
N SER A 95 6.47 -8.08 10.74
CA SER A 95 6.97 -8.83 9.59
C SER A 95 6.12 -8.71 8.31
N GLY A 96 5.65 -7.49 8.01
CA GLY A 96 4.83 -7.20 6.83
C GLY A 96 3.36 -7.61 6.94
N LYS A 97 2.89 -7.96 8.13
CA LYS A 97 1.47 -8.17 8.44
C LYS A 97 1.04 -7.20 9.51
N GLY A 98 -0.23 -6.83 9.48
CA GLY A 98 -0.77 -5.90 10.45
C GLY A 98 -2.22 -6.17 10.78
N THR A 99 -2.65 -5.61 11.89
CA THR A 99 -4.04 -5.63 12.33
C THR A 99 -4.41 -4.24 12.80
N VAL A 100 -5.55 -3.74 12.35
CA VAL A 100 -6.02 -2.39 12.63
C VAL A 100 -7.36 -2.40 13.35
N GLY A 101 -7.55 -1.45 14.26
CA GLY A 101 -8.85 -1.03 14.74
C GLY A 101 -9.10 0.45 14.46
N ILE A 102 -10.31 0.81 14.03
CA ILE A 102 -10.72 2.17 13.69
C ILE A 102 -11.90 2.55 14.58
N SER A 103 -11.74 3.63 15.32
CA SER A 103 -12.82 4.23 16.11
C SER A 103 -13.41 5.42 15.37
N PHE A 104 -14.71 5.61 15.51
CA PHE A 104 -15.44 6.70 14.88
C PHE A 104 -16.09 7.60 15.93
N ALA A 105 -16.59 8.76 15.51
CA ALA A 105 -17.15 9.77 16.42
C ALA A 105 -18.40 9.27 17.18
N GLU A 106 -19.17 8.35 16.60
CA GLU A 106 -20.27 7.68 17.28
C GLU A 106 -19.70 6.62 18.24
N GLU A 107 -19.86 6.80 19.56
CA GLU A 107 -19.10 6.05 20.58
C GLU A 107 -19.32 4.53 20.60
N THR A 108 -20.34 4.02 19.91
CA THR A 108 -20.63 2.57 19.82
C THR A 108 -20.17 1.94 18.51
N ASP A 109 -19.47 2.69 17.66
CA ASP A 109 -19.19 2.30 16.29
C ASP A 109 -17.68 2.15 16.04
N PHE A 110 -17.25 0.92 15.76
CA PHE A 110 -15.84 0.55 15.69
C PHE A 110 -15.60 -0.61 14.73
N ASP A 111 -14.54 -0.49 13.93
CA ASP A 111 -13.97 -1.61 13.21
C ASP A 111 -12.81 -2.18 13.99
N THR A 112 -12.76 -3.50 14.17
CA THR A 112 -11.69 -4.15 14.94
C THR A 112 -11.12 -5.35 14.20
N ASN A 113 -9.85 -5.66 14.42
CA ASN A 113 -9.20 -6.81 13.80
C ASN A 113 -9.24 -6.76 12.26
N MET A 114 -9.10 -5.59 11.65
CA MET A 114 -8.97 -5.48 10.19
C MET A 114 -7.59 -5.98 9.77
N PRO A 115 -7.48 -7.05 8.95
CA PRO A 115 -6.20 -7.58 8.54
C PRO A 115 -5.56 -6.75 7.41
N TRP A 116 -4.28 -6.46 7.55
CA TRP A 116 -3.47 -5.73 6.56
C TRP A 116 -2.18 -6.49 6.26
N VAL A 117 -1.67 -6.30 5.04
CA VAL A 117 -0.42 -6.88 4.56
C VAL A 117 0.39 -5.83 3.80
N LEU A 118 1.71 -5.87 3.94
CA LEU A 118 2.63 -5.01 3.21
C LEU A 118 2.93 -5.66 1.86
N VAL A 119 2.54 -5.02 0.77
CA VAL A 119 2.72 -5.48 -0.61
C VAL A 119 3.56 -4.45 -1.34
N ASP A 120 4.74 -4.85 -1.81
CA ASP A 120 5.67 -3.99 -2.56
C ASP A 120 6.01 -2.66 -1.87
N GLY A 121 5.96 -2.62 -0.52
CA GLY A 121 6.24 -1.44 0.29
C GLY A 121 5.01 -0.63 0.71
N ASP A 122 3.83 -0.97 0.20
CA ASP A 122 2.56 -0.31 0.53
C ASP A 122 1.69 -1.21 1.41
N TRP A 123 1.07 -0.63 2.44
CA TRP A 123 0.08 -1.35 3.23
C TRP A 123 -1.22 -1.49 2.43
N LYS A 124 -1.70 -2.73 2.34
CA LYS A 124 -2.97 -3.09 1.71
C LYS A 124 -3.84 -3.86 2.69
N THR A 125 -5.13 -3.56 2.73
CA THR A 125 -6.07 -4.35 3.52
C THR A 125 -6.40 -5.65 2.79
N SER A 126 -6.35 -6.76 3.52
CA SER A 126 -6.83 -8.07 3.06
C SER A 126 -8.25 -8.35 3.53
N ASP A 127 -8.92 -7.34 4.08
CA ASP A 127 -10.27 -7.44 4.59
C ASP A 127 -11.30 -7.37 3.47
N CYS A 128 -11.50 -8.48 2.76
CA CYS A 128 -12.48 -8.54 1.68
C CYS A 128 -13.93 -8.67 2.19
N ALA A 129 -14.18 -8.41 3.49
CA ALA A 129 -15.52 -8.28 4.03
C ALA A 129 -15.91 -6.80 3.94
N MET A 130 -17.04 -6.53 3.30
CA MET A 130 -17.62 -5.19 3.31
C MET A 130 -18.23 -5.02 4.69
N ARG A 131 -17.49 -4.35 5.58
CA ARG A 131 -17.93 -4.09 6.95
C ARG A 131 -18.98 -2.98 6.90
N GLU A 132 -20.18 -3.30 7.36
CA GLU A 132 -21.33 -2.40 7.46
C GLU A 132 -21.31 -1.64 8.78
#